data_AF-A0A938MBM0-F1
#
_entry.id   AF-A0A938MBM0-F1
#
_cell.length_a   1.000
_cell.length_b   1.000
_cell.length_c   1.000
_cell.angle_alpha   90.00
_cell.angle_beta   90.00
_cell.angle_gamma   90.00
#
_symmetry.space_group_name_H-M   'P 1'
#
loop_
_entity.id
_entity.type
_entity.pdbx_description
1 polymer ?
#
loop_
_entity_poly.entity_id
_entity_poly.type
_entity_poly.pdbx_seq_one_letter_code
_entity_poly.pdbx_strand_id
1 'polypeptide(L)'
;MTRPWTCRDWKPGGERMSLGDLTFDSTAHCGVGQDFREVSPGHYGFRARAGFEPYCWRFHFRIESPGDGRDITLEVADFNHFGQEFWQQQAAVLSRDGVTWLDLGVQNIRVVPWTPTG
;
A
#
# COMPACT_ATOMS: atom_id res chain seq x y z
N MET A 1 19.07 0.59 14.97
CA MET A 1 17.73 0.04 15.28
C MET A 1 16.70 1.11 15.00
N THR A 2 15.86 0.91 14.00
CA THR A 2 14.72 1.78 13.69
C THR A 2 13.65 1.56 14.77
N ARG A 3 13.14 2.65 15.34
CA ARG A 3 12.06 2.60 16.33
C ARG A 3 10.83 1.93 15.70
N PRO A 4 10.12 1.02 16.40
CA PRO A 4 8.88 0.44 15.89
C PRO A 4 7.82 1.52 15.70
N TRP A 5 7.13 1.48 14.56
CA TRP A 5 6.06 2.40 14.19
C TRP A 5 4.83 2.23 15.09
N THR A 6 4.16 3.32 15.44
CA THR A 6 2.93 3.35 16.24
C THR A 6 1.85 4.21 15.56
N CYS A 7 0.57 4.02 15.89
CA CYS A 7 -0.52 4.86 15.34
C CYS A 7 -0.38 6.36 15.67
N ARG A 8 0.48 6.72 16.63
CA ARG A 8 0.82 8.11 16.95
C ARG A 8 1.84 8.73 15.99
N ASP A 9 2.54 7.91 15.21
CA ASP A 9 3.50 8.37 14.19
C ASP A 9 2.79 8.71 12.85
N TRP A 10 1.47 8.50 12.77
CA TRP A 10 0.65 8.89 11.63
C TRP A 10 0.70 10.40 11.38
N LYS A 11 0.86 10.78 10.10
CA LYS A 11 0.82 12.17 9.66
C LYS A 11 -0.34 12.40 8.67
N PRO A 12 -1.10 13.51 8.80
CA PRO A 12 -2.10 13.87 7.82
C PRO A 12 -1.44 14.17 6.47
N GLY A 13 -2.08 13.76 5.37
CA GLY A 13 -1.59 14.02 4.01
C GLY A 13 -0.66 12.96 3.43
N GLY A 14 -0.61 11.75 4.02
CA GLY A 14 0.17 10.63 3.48
C GLY A 14 1.69 10.87 3.44
N GLU A 15 2.40 10.07 2.66
CA GLU A 15 3.86 10.13 2.52
C GLU A 15 4.27 10.07 1.04
N ARG A 16 5.38 10.75 0.69
CA ARG A 16 6.08 10.58 -0.59
C ARG A 16 7.49 10.05 -0.32
N MET A 17 7.84 8.90 -0.90
CA MET A 17 9.09 8.19 -0.68
C MET A 17 9.65 7.63 -1.99
N SER A 18 10.95 7.74 -2.20
CA SER A 18 11.64 7.08 -3.31
C SER A 18 12.43 5.87 -2.81
N LEU A 19 12.24 4.72 -3.46
CA LEU A 19 12.91 3.45 -3.18
C LEU A 19 13.51 2.93 -4.49
N GLY A 20 14.82 3.11 -4.67
CA GLY A 20 15.46 2.88 -5.96
C GLY A 20 14.96 3.85 -7.02
N ASP A 21 14.48 3.34 -8.14
CA ASP A 21 13.93 4.10 -9.27
C ASP A 21 12.40 4.24 -9.22
N LEU A 22 11.75 3.73 -8.16
CA LEU A 22 10.33 3.91 -7.92
C LEU A 22 10.10 5.05 -6.93
N THR A 23 9.05 5.84 -7.17
CA THR A 23 8.55 6.82 -6.18
C THR A 23 7.11 6.53 -5.84
N PHE A 24 6.86 6.28 -4.56
CA PHE A 24 5.54 6.10 -3.97
C PHE A 24 5.06 7.45 -3.45
N ASP A 25 3.91 7.91 -3.92
CA ASP A 25 3.34 9.21 -3.56
C ASP A 25 1.89 9.06 -3.09
N SER A 26 1.72 9.12 -1.79
CA SER A 26 0.43 9.13 -1.11
C SER A 26 0.00 10.55 -0.68
N THR A 27 0.64 11.61 -1.17
CA THR A 27 0.29 13.00 -0.81
C THR A 27 -0.92 13.54 -1.55
N ALA A 28 -1.41 12.80 -2.55
CA ALA A 28 -2.64 13.09 -3.25
C ALA A 28 -3.87 13.08 -2.32
N HIS A 29 -4.94 13.74 -2.75
CA HIS A 29 -6.23 13.73 -2.04
C HIS A 29 -6.68 12.29 -1.73
N CYS A 30 -7.11 12.06 -0.48
CA CYS A 30 -7.46 10.74 0.07
C CYS A 30 -6.33 9.71 0.15
N GLY A 31 -5.06 10.10 -0.07
CA GLY A 31 -3.94 9.21 0.14
C GLY A 31 -3.68 8.90 1.62
N VAL A 32 -3.37 7.65 1.92
CA VAL A 32 -3.20 7.12 3.29
C VAL A 32 -2.05 6.12 3.44
N GLY A 33 -1.22 5.97 2.41
CA GLY A 33 0.02 5.18 2.44
C GLY A 33 1.14 5.87 3.22
N GLN A 34 1.80 5.13 4.10
CA GLN A 34 2.91 5.58 4.96
C GLN A 34 3.90 4.44 5.21
N ASP A 35 5.08 4.77 5.74
CA ASP A 35 6.13 3.82 6.10
C ASP A 35 6.53 2.94 4.90
N PHE A 36 6.65 3.57 3.72
CA PHE A 36 7.05 2.89 2.50
C PHE A 36 8.49 2.37 2.65
N ARG A 37 8.68 1.08 2.41
CA ARG A 37 9.98 0.42 2.54
C ARG A 37 10.13 -0.74 1.58
N GLU A 38 11.36 -1.05 1.22
CA GLU A 38 11.68 -2.28 0.49
C GLU A 38 11.85 -3.43 1.49
N VAL A 39 11.05 -4.47 1.33
CA VAL A 39 11.05 -5.68 2.17
C VAL A 39 12.11 -6.66 1.65
N SER A 40 12.15 -6.83 0.34
CA SER A 40 13.16 -7.56 -0.43
C SER A 40 13.17 -7.03 -1.86
N PRO A 41 14.15 -7.36 -2.71
CA PRO A 41 14.19 -6.86 -4.08
C PRO A 41 12.87 -7.07 -4.83
N GLY A 42 12.25 -5.97 -5.30
CA GLY A 42 10.96 -5.98 -6.01
C GLY A 42 9.72 -6.15 -5.13
N HIS A 43 9.88 -6.15 -3.81
CA HIS A 43 8.79 -6.29 -2.83
C HIS A 43 8.79 -5.09 -1.89
N TYR A 44 7.70 -4.33 -1.92
CA TYR A 44 7.55 -3.08 -1.18
C TYR A 44 6.40 -3.15 -0.19
N GLY A 45 6.70 -2.82 1.06
CA GLY A 45 5.73 -2.76 2.15
C GLY A 45 5.33 -1.33 2.46
N PHE A 46 4.08 -1.15 2.89
CA PHE A 46 3.56 0.11 3.42
C PHE A 46 2.45 -0.13 4.45
N ARG A 47 2.04 0.93 5.12
CA ARG A 47 0.88 0.99 6.01
C ARG A 47 -0.20 1.87 5.42
N ALA A 48 -1.45 1.43 5.47
CA ALA A 48 -2.62 2.17 5.04
C ALA A 48 -3.36 2.65 6.30
N ARG A 49 -3.12 3.87 6.77
CA ARG A 49 -3.73 4.40 8.01
C ARG A 49 -4.42 5.73 7.78
N ALA A 50 -5.62 5.87 8.32
CA ALA A 50 -6.37 7.11 8.38
C ALA A 50 -6.69 7.45 9.84
N GLY A 51 -5.93 8.37 10.45
CA GLY A 51 -6.10 8.75 11.85
C GLY A 51 -5.60 7.69 12.83
N PHE A 52 -6.30 7.52 13.96
CA PHE A 52 -5.89 6.67 15.07
C PHE A 52 -6.43 5.24 15.04
N GLU A 53 -7.18 4.88 13.99
CA GLU A 53 -7.81 3.57 13.86
C GLU A 53 -6.76 2.45 13.77
N PRO A 54 -7.03 1.25 14.32
CA PRO A 54 -6.10 0.12 14.32
C PRO A 54 -5.87 -0.47 12.93
N TYR A 55 -6.75 -0.17 11.97
CA TYR A 55 -6.74 -0.66 10.59
C TYR A 55 -7.35 0.38 9.63
N CYS A 56 -7.17 0.22 8.32
CA CYS A 56 -7.90 1.00 7.30
C CYS A 56 -8.63 0.14 6.29
N TRP A 57 -9.66 0.68 5.66
CA TRP A 57 -10.52 -0.01 4.68
C TRP A 57 -10.25 0.41 3.24
N ARG A 58 -9.39 1.41 3.04
CA ARG A 58 -9.02 1.94 1.73
C ARG A 58 -7.58 2.43 1.74
N PHE A 59 -6.93 2.38 0.59
CA PHE A 59 -5.69 3.11 0.35
C PHE A 59 -5.70 3.69 -1.06
N HIS A 60 -4.92 4.75 -1.22
CA HIS A 60 -4.70 5.41 -2.49
C HIS A 60 -3.29 6.01 -2.48
N PHE A 61 -2.52 5.74 -3.53
CA PHE A 61 -1.23 6.36 -3.78
C PHE A 61 -0.89 6.20 -5.26
N ARG A 62 0.03 7.03 -5.74
CA ARG A 62 0.62 6.95 -7.07
C ARG A 62 1.99 6.27 -6.99
N ILE A 63 2.33 5.49 -8.00
CA ILE A 63 3.68 4.99 -8.21
C ILE A 63 4.22 5.64 -9.48
N GLU A 64 5.29 6.41 -9.34
CA GLU A 64 6.10 6.84 -10.48
C GLU A 64 7.15 5.75 -10.74
N SER A 65 7.18 5.23 -11.97
CA SER A 65 8.03 4.12 -12.40
C SER A 65 8.62 4.45 -13.77
N PRO A 66 9.84 3.96 -14.09
CA PRO A 66 10.42 4.09 -15.43
C PRO A 66 9.62 3.37 -16.51
N GLY A 67 8.67 2.49 -16.16
CA GLY A 67 7.85 1.78 -17.13
C GLY A 67 8.59 0.65 -17.84
N ASP A 68 9.54 0.01 -17.17
CA ASP A 68 10.40 -1.05 -17.70
C ASP A 68 9.75 -2.45 -17.70
N GLY A 69 8.48 -2.53 -17.30
CA GLY A 69 7.69 -3.76 -17.36
C GLY A 69 8.00 -4.77 -16.26
N ARG A 70 8.76 -4.39 -15.23
CA ARG A 70 9.01 -5.29 -14.09
C ARG A 70 7.75 -5.53 -13.26
N ASP A 71 7.66 -6.73 -12.72
CA ASP A 71 6.66 -7.02 -11.69
C ASP A 71 7.15 -6.52 -10.33
N ILE A 72 6.23 -5.95 -9.56
CA ILE A 72 6.48 -5.57 -8.16
C ILE A 72 5.41 -6.18 -7.27
N THR A 73 5.79 -6.53 -6.05
CA THR A 73 4.85 -6.95 -5.00
C THR A 73 4.60 -5.78 -4.06
N LEU A 74 3.33 -5.54 -3.75
CA LEU A 74 2.90 -4.55 -2.77
C LEU A 74 2.32 -5.27 -1.56
N GLU A 75 2.84 -4.94 -0.37
CA GLU A 75 2.38 -5.46 0.90
C GLU A 75 1.80 -4.32 1.75
N VAL A 76 0.60 -4.53 2.28
CA VAL A 76 -0.05 -3.61 3.21
C VAL A 76 -0.30 -4.31 4.54
N ALA A 77 0.36 -3.86 5.61
CA ALA A 77 0.39 -4.59 6.88
C ALA A 77 -0.86 -4.41 7.76
N ASP A 78 -1.60 -3.32 7.61
CA ASP A 78 -2.71 -2.91 8.49
C ASP A 78 -4.02 -2.61 7.74
N PHE A 79 -4.21 -3.28 6.61
CA PHE A 79 -5.49 -3.28 5.92
C PHE A 79 -6.49 -4.17 6.67
N ASN A 80 -7.66 -3.62 7.01
CA ASN A 80 -8.69 -4.37 7.70
C ASN A 80 -9.22 -5.46 6.78
N HIS A 81 -9.20 -6.69 7.25
CA HIS A 81 -9.84 -7.84 6.60
C HIS A 81 -10.95 -8.38 7.48
N PHE A 82 -11.82 -7.52 8.06
CA PHE A 82 -12.91 -7.97 8.94
C PHE A 82 -13.66 -9.15 8.30
N GLY A 83 -13.40 -10.37 8.80
CA GLY A 83 -13.95 -11.62 8.27
C GLY A 83 -13.02 -12.55 7.47
N GLN A 84 -11.75 -12.24 7.20
CA GLN A 84 -10.75 -13.05 6.42
C GLN A 84 -11.20 -13.58 5.04
N GLU A 85 -12.44 -13.35 4.66
CA GLU A 85 -13.04 -13.88 3.46
C GLU A 85 -12.78 -12.92 2.30
N PHE A 86 -11.89 -13.38 1.43
CA PHE A 86 -11.46 -12.72 0.20
C PHE A 86 -12.62 -12.22 -0.67
N TRP A 87 -13.78 -12.91 -0.61
CA TRP A 87 -14.93 -12.64 -1.46
C TRP A 87 -15.82 -11.47 -1.01
N GLN A 88 -15.62 -10.91 0.19
CA GLN A 88 -16.60 -9.94 0.70
C GLN A 88 -16.42 -8.51 0.14
N GLN A 89 -15.22 -7.95 -0.12
CA GLN A 89 -15.12 -6.52 -0.50
C GLN A 89 -13.86 -6.02 -1.28
N GLN A 90 -13.02 -6.85 -1.92
CA GLN A 90 -11.78 -6.32 -2.54
C GLN A 90 -11.79 -6.28 -4.07
N ALA A 91 -11.93 -5.07 -4.62
CA ALA A 91 -11.41 -4.71 -5.94
C ALA A 91 -10.21 -3.79 -5.71
N ALA A 92 -8.99 -4.33 -5.76
CA ALA A 92 -7.83 -3.46 -5.95
C ALA A 92 -7.88 -2.97 -7.39
N VAL A 93 -7.89 -1.65 -7.58
CA VAL A 93 -7.95 -1.04 -8.91
C VAL A 93 -6.67 -0.26 -9.16
N LEU A 94 -6.27 -0.21 -10.42
CA LEU A 94 -5.14 0.60 -10.87
C LEU A 94 -5.55 1.49 -12.02
N SER A 95 -4.85 2.61 -12.17
CA SER A 95 -5.02 3.53 -13.28
C SER A 95 -3.66 4.05 -13.73
N ARG A 96 -3.49 4.23 -15.04
CA ARG A 96 -2.29 4.83 -15.64
C ARG A 96 -2.49 6.29 -16.05
N ASP A 97 -3.74 6.69 -16.26
CA ASP A 97 -4.15 8.03 -16.72
C ASP A 97 -4.89 8.84 -15.64
N GLY A 98 -5.22 8.22 -14.50
CA GLY A 98 -6.03 8.80 -13.43
C GLY A 98 -7.53 8.89 -13.76
N VAL A 99 -7.96 8.40 -14.93
CA VAL A 99 -9.33 8.51 -15.44
C VAL A 99 -9.95 7.12 -15.60
N THR A 100 -9.22 6.22 -16.24
CA THR A 100 -9.63 4.84 -16.49
C THR A 100 -9.07 3.94 -15.39
N TRP A 101 -9.96 3.23 -14.71
CA TRP A 101 -9.60 2.32 -13.62
C TRP A 101 -9.86 0.88 -14.02
N LEU A 102 -8.83 0.06 -13.89
CA LEU A 102 -8.85 -1.36 -14.22
C LEU A 102 -8.82 -2.17 -12.94
N ASP A 103 -9.63 -3.23 -12.89
CA ASP A 103 -9.53 -4.23 -11.85
C ASP A 103 -8.18 -4.94 -11.95
N LEU A 104 -7.43 -4.96 -10.85
CA LEU A 104 -6.17 -5.71 -10.75
C LEU A 104 -6.43 -7.22 -10.87
N GLY A 105 -7.62 -7.66 -10.47
CA GLY A 105 -8.06 -9.05 -10.53
C GLY A 105 -7.64 -9.84 -9.29
N VAL A 106 -8.58 -10.67 -8.83
CA VAL A 106 -8.45 -11.49 -7.62
C VAL A 106 -7.23 -12.40 -7.60
N GLN A 107 -6.79 -12.87 -8.76
CA GLN A 107 -5.61 -13.72 -8.93
C GLN A 107 -4.29 -13.03 -8.55
N ASN A 108 -4.27 -11.70 -8.52
CA ASN A 108 -3.10 -10.88 -8.21
C ASN A 108 -3.09 -10.39 -6.76
N ILE A 109 -4.05 -10.84 -5.94
CA ILE A 109 -4.21 -10.44 -4.55
C ILE A 109 -4.17 -11.70 -3.68
N ARG A 110 -3.41 -11.65 -2.59
CA ARG A 110 -3.35 -12.74 -1.61
C ARG A 110 -3.35 -12.18 -0.20
N VAL A 111 -4.27 -12.64 0.63
CA VAL A 111 -4.19 -12.44 2.08
C VAL A 111 -3.25 -13.50 2.65
N VAL A 112 -2.21 -13.06 3.35
CA VAL A 112 -1.25 -13.96 4.00
C VAL A 112 -1.44 -13.88 5.53
N PRO A 113 -1.31 -15.00 6.27
CA PRO A 113 -1.60 -15.03 7.71
C PRO A 113 -0.77 -14.05 8.54
N TRP A 114 0.43 -13.75 8.05
CA TRP A 114 1.38 -12.84 8.68
C TRP A 114 2.44 -12.47 7.65
N THR A 115 2.74 -11.19 7.49
CA THR A 115 3.99 -10.76 6.86
C THR A 115 5.07 -10.50 7.89
N PRO A 116 6.17 -11.28 7.85
CA PRO A 116 7.25 -11.15 8.80
C PRO A 116 8.26 -10.13 8.26
N THR A 117 7.95 -8.84 8.21
CA THR A 117 9.03 -7.85 8.16
C THR A 117 8.67 -6.58 8.91
N GLY A 118 9.55 -6.18 9.82
CA GLY A 118 9.59 -4.90 10.53
C GLY A 118 8.75 -4.82 11.79
#